data_AF-A0A3Q0T7U8-F1
#
_entry.id   AF-A0A3Q0T7U8-F1
#
_cell.length_a   1.000
_cell.length_b   1.000
_cell.length_c   1.000
_cell.angle_alpha   90.00
_cell.angle_beta   90.00
_cell.angle_gamma   90.00
#
_symmetry.space_group_name_H-M   'P 1'
#
loop_
_entity.id
_entity.type
_entity.pdbx_description
1 polymer ?
#
loop_
_entity_poly.entity_id
_entity_poly.type
_entity_poly.pdbx_seq_one_letter_code
_entity_poly.pdbx_strand_id
1 'polypeptide(L)'
;MSVSTGVYSIDLIQPDSMAVQPGQSLTITCRVSGYSLTSYGTCWIRQHAGKAMGWILCIWTDGSNSKNDALKTKFSYSRDTSAGTVIITGQNLQPEDKVVYYCAREVSVSHFRMSYVYNLISFQVNKVERFHHYIPVVTIL
;
A
#
# COMPACT_ATOMS: atom_id res chain seq x y z
N MET A 1 -19.66 35.46 -0.27
CA MET A 1 -19.62 34.01 0.05
C MET A 1 -18.63 33.39 -0.92
N SER A 2 -17.40 33.17 -0.50
CA SER A 2 -16.35 32.57 -1.33
C SER A 2 -16.55 31.05 -1.35
N VAL A 3 -16.96 30.52 -2.49
CA VAL A 3 -17.00 29.07 -2.73
C VAL A 3 -15.55 28.62 -2.91
N SER A 4 -14.97 28.01 -1.88
CA SER A 4 -13.72 27.27 -2.01
C SER A 4 -14.05 25.98 -2.76
N THR A 5 -13.78 25.93 -4.05
CA THR A 5 -13.71 24.66 -4.79
C THR A 5 -12.44 23.94 -4.35
N GLY A 6 -12.48 23.34 -3.16
CA GLY A 6 -11.37 22.58 -2.62
C GLY A 6 -11.11 21.37 -3.49
N VAL A 7 -10.01 21.35 -4.21
CA VAL A 7 -9.46 20.11 -4.77
C VAL A 7 -9.06 19.26 -3.56
N TYR A 8 -9.80 18.18 -3.29
CA TYR A 8 -9.42 17.21 -2.28
C TYR A 8 -8.18 16.46 -2.78
N SER A 9 -6.98 16.82 -2.28
CA SER A 9 -5.77 16.03 -2.49
C SER A 9 -5.80 14.79 -1.59
N ILE A 10 -5.36 13.66 -2.11
CA ILE A 10 -5.15 12.44 -1.34
C ILE A 10 -3.67 12.11 -1.41
N ASP A 11 -3.04 11.99 -0.25
CA ASP A 11 -1.63 11.62 -0.15
C ASP A 11 -1.48 10.33 0.65
N LEU A 12 -0.63 9.43 0.14
CA LEU A 12 -0.24 8.19 0.78
C LEU A 12 1.26 8.29 1.07
N ILE A 13 1.58 8.60 2.32
CA ILE A 13 2.92 8.97 2.74
C ILE A 13 3.59 7.72 3.32
N GLN A 14 4.62 7.23 2.64
CA GLN A 14 5.45 6.12 3.07
C GLN A 14 6.93 6.48 2.87
N PRO A 15 7.88 5.79 3.53
CA PRO A 15 9.30 6.03 3.32
C PRO A 15 9.70 5.85 1.85
N ASP A 16 10.53 6.75 1.33
CA ASP A 16 11.02 6.68 -0.05
C ASP A 16 11.90 5.45 -0.29
N SER A 17 12.75 5.12 0.69
CA SER A 17 13.61 3.95 0.64
C SER A 17 13.93 3.40 2.02
N MET A 18 14.17 2.09 2.05
CA MET A 18 14.55 1.36 3.26
C MET A 18 15.53 0.27 2.89
N ALA A 19 16.49 -0.02 3.77
CA ALA A 19 17.45 -1.09 3.57
C ALA A 19 17.54 -1.99 4.80
N VAL A 20 17.56 -3.30 4.56
CA VAL A 20 17.65 -4.33 5.60
C VAL A 20 18.55 -5.46 5.13
N GLN A 21 19.21 -6.13 6.07
CA GLN A 21 20.00 -7.33 5.79
C GLN A 21 19.08 -8.55 5.63
N PRO A 22 19.50 -9.59 4.88
CA PRO A 22 18.76 -10.85 4.80
C PRO A 22 18.49 -11.44 6.19
N GLY A 23 17.29 -11.99 6.37
CA GLY A 23 16.81 -12.55 7.63
C GLY A 23 16.30 -11.53 8.65
N GLN A 24 16.47 -10.22 8.41
CA GLN A 24 15.90 -9.18 9.27
C GLN A 24 14.43 -8.92 8.96
N SER A 25 13.77 -8.24 9.90
CA SER A 25 12.39 -7.75 9.71
C SER A 25 12.40 -6.31 9.21
N LEU A 26 11.40 -5.95 8.42
CA LEU A 26 11.19 -4.61 7.91
C LEU A 26 9.77 -4.16 8.22
N THR A 27 9.62 -2.96 8.80
CA THR A 27 8.31 -2.35 9.05
C THR A 27 8.12 -1.13 8.17
N ILE A 28 7.10 -1.14 7.32
CA ILE A 28 6.74 -0.03 6.45
C ILE A 28 5.44 0.59 6.96
N THR A 29 5.48 1.88 7.24
CA THR A 29 4.32 2.66 7.66
C THR A 29 3.82 3.51 6.51
N CYS A 30 2.52 3.42 6.23
CA CYS A 30 1.80 4.32 5.33
C CYS A 30 0.89 5.21 6.17
N ARG A 31 1.07 6.53 6.08
CA ARG A 31 0.17 7.53 6.64
C ARG A 31 -0.72 8.10 5.55
N VAL A 32 -2.02 8.10 5.80
CA VAL A 32 -3.01 8.59 4.84
C VAL A 32 -3.36 10.04 5.15
N SER A 33 -3.52 10.83 4.09
CA SER A 33 -3.99 12.22 4.15
C SER A 33 -5.06 12.43 3.10
N GLY A 34 -6.03 13.29 3.38
CA GLY A 34 -7.15 13.57 2.48
C GLY A 34 -8.29 12.55 2.50
N TYR A 35 -8.18 11.49 3.30
CA TYR A 35 -9.30 10.58 3.61
C TYR A 35 -9.14 9.92 4.99
N SER A 36 -10.25 9.41 5.54
CA SER A 36 -10.24 8.58 6.74
C SER A 36 -10.18 7.10 6.38
N LEU A 37 -9.38 6.33 7.13
CA LEU A 37 -9.34 4.87 7.00
C LEU A 37 -10.70 4.22 7.26
N THR A 38 -11.62 4.86 7.96
CA THR A 38 -13.00 4.37 8.17
C THR A 38 -13.93 4.65 7.00
N SER A 39 -13.52 5.49 6.05
CA SER A 39 -14.30 5.85 4.86
C SER A 39 -13.83 5.13 3.59
N TYR A 40 -12.56 4.72 3.52
CA TYR A 40 -12.02 3.95 2.40
C TYR A 40 -11.12 2.80 2.87
N GLY A 41 -11.14 1.70 2.12
CA GLY A 41 -10.17 0.63 2.30
C GLY A 41 -8.75 1.08 1.91
N THR A 42 -7.74 0.40 2.42
CA THR A 42 -6.33 0.65 2.09
C THR A 42 -5.61 -0.67 1.92
N CYS A 43 -4.83 -0.78 0.85
CA CYS A 43 -4.16 -2.00 0.42
C CYS A 43 -2.64 -1.82 0.40
N TRP A 44 -1.95 -2.93 0.63
CA TRP A 44 -0.53 -3.10 0.43
C TRP A 44 -0.25 -3.99 -0.76
N ILE A 45 0.65 -3.54 -1.61
CA ILE A 45 1.04 -4.18 -2.87
C ILE A 45 2.55 -4.29 -2.89
N ARG A 46 3.05 -5.30 -3.57
CA ARG A 46 4.46 -5.44 -3.92
C ARG A 46 4.63 -5.59 -5.42
N GLN A 47 5.71 -5.07 -5.97
CA GLN A 47 6.03 -5.20 -7.39
C GLN A 47 7.52 -5.46 -7.57
N HIS A 48 7.84 -6.55 -8.26
CA HIS A 48 9.20 -6.74 -8.76
C HIS A 48 9.40 -5.86 -9.99
N ALA A 49 10.60 -5.33 -10.17
CA ALA A 49 10.95 -4.57 -11.37
C ALA A 49 10.58 -5.34 -12.65
N GLY A 50 9.79 -4.69 -13.52
CA GLY A 50 9.33 -5.28 -14.79
C GLY A 50 8.31 -6.42 -14.68
N LYS A 51 7.77 -6.71 -13.49
CA LYS A 51 6.71 -7.72 -13.30
C LYS A 51 5.36 -7.09 -12.92
N ALA A 52 4.31 -7.90 -13.03
CA ALA A 52 2.99 -7.56 -12.54
C ALA A 52 3.00 -7.33 -11.02
N MET A 53 2.12 -6.43 -10.57
CA MET A 53 1.90 -6.15 -9.16
C MET A 53 1.31 -7.38 -8.44
N GLY A 54 1.86 -7.73 -7.29
CA GLY A 54 1.28 -8.71 -6.38
C GLY A 54 0.65 -8.00 -5.19
N TRP A 55 -0.64 -8.21 -4.95
CA TRP A 55 -1.29 -7.71 -3.74
C TRP A 55 -0.82 -8.52 -2.52
N ILE A 56 -0.62 -7.84 -1.38
CA ILE A 56 -0.26 -8.46 -0.09
C ILE A 56 -1.52 -8.62 0.75
N LEU A 57 -2.19 -7.50 1.01
CA LEU A 57 -3.44 -7.46 1.76
C LEU A 57 -4.21 -6.17 1.48
N CYS A 58 -5.51 -6.19 1.77
CA CYS A 58 -6.36 -5.01 1.84
C CYS A 58 -7.08 -4.99 3.19
N ILE A 59 -7.14 -3.82 3.82
CA ILE A 59 -7.91 -3.58 5.03
C ILE A 59 -9.08 -2.68 4.65
N TRP A 60 -10.29 -3.16 4.93
CA TRP A 60 -11.54 -2.49 4.59
C TRP A 60 -11.96 -1.49 5.68
N THR A 61 -12.99 -0.71 5.38
CA THR A 61 -13.48 0.39 6.23
C THR A 61 -13.90 -0.08 7.62
N ASP A 62 -14.54 -1.24 7.70
CA ASP A 62 -14.97 -1.93 8.92
C ASP A 62 -13.82 -2.61 9.69
N GLY A 63 -12.61 -2.61 9.14
CA GLY A 63 -11.44 -3.28 9.71
C GLY A 63 -11.32 -4.76 9.33
N SER A 64 -12.28 -5.32 8.60
CA SER A 64 -12.10 -6.61 7.95
C SER A 64 -10.93 -6.53 6.96
N ASN A 65 -10.33 -7.67 6.63
CA ASN A 65 -9.19 -7.69 5.74
C ASN A 65 -9.20 -8.91 4.83
N SER A 66 -8.56 -8.74 3.68
CA SER A 66 -8.30 -9.81 2.72
C SER A 66 -6.79 -9.92 2.57
N LYS A 67 -6.22 -11.13 2.72
CA LYS A 67 -4.77 -11.37 2.64
C LYS A 67 -4.46 -12.36 1.54
N ASN A 68 -3.33 -12.18 0.89
CA ASN A 68 -2.85 -13.12 -0.11
C ASN A 68 -2.36 -14.38 0.62
N ASP A 69 -2.98 -15.53 0.33
CA ASP A 69 -2.67 -16.79 1.00
C ASP A 69 -1.19 -17.21 0.86
N ALA A 70 -0.53 -16.81 -0.23
CA ALA A 70 0.90 -17.08 -0.44
C ALA A 70 1.82 -16.21 0.44
N LEU A 71 1.30 -15.12 1.02
CA LEU A 71 2.09 -14.11 1.74
C LEU A 71 1.64 -13.88 3.19
N LYS A 72 0.50 -14.44 3.59
CA LYS A 72 -0.11 -14.22 4.91
C LYS A 72 0.78 -14.61 6.10
N THR A 73 1.71 -15.54 5.90
CA THR A 73 2.66 -15.98 6.93
C THR A 73 3.91 -15.11 6.99
N LYS A 74 4.18 -14.34 5.93
CA LYS A 74 5.40 -13.54 5.78
C LYS A 74 5.24 -12.11 6.24
N PHE A 75 4.03 -11.57 6.11
CA PHE A 75 3.71 -10.20 6.48
C PHE A 75 2.66 -10.17 7.60
N SER A 76 2.99 -9.48 8.69
CA SER A 76 1.99 -8.98 9.63
C SER A 76 1.59 -7.55 9.27
N TYR A 77 0.49 -7.06 9.84
CA TYR A 77 -0.03 -5.73 9.57
C TYR A 77 -0.78 -5.17 10.76
N SER A 78 -0.90 -3.85 10.79
CA SER A 78 -1.75 -3.14 11.74
C SER A 78 -2.40 -1.93 11.08
N ARG A 79 -3.49 -1.46 11.69
CA ARG A 79 -4.26 -0.30 11.28
C ARG A 79 -4.58 0.54 12.51
N ASP A 80 -4.25 1.82 12.45
CA ASP A 80 -4.63 2.81 13.45
C ASP A 80 -5.46 3.91 12.77
N THR A 81 -6.76 3.89 13.03
CA THR A 81 -7.71 4.86 12.47
C THR A 81 -7.55 6.25 13.09
N SER A 82 -7.04 6.36 14.32
CA SER A 82 -6.83 7.63 15.00
C SER A 82 -5.59 8.36 14.46
N ALA A 83 -4.52 7.62 14.19
CA ALA A 83 -3.30 8.15 13.58
C ALA A 83 -3.38 8.24 12.05
N GLY A 84 -4.37 7.59 11.44
CA GLY A 84 -4.47 7.48 9.98
C GLY A 84 -3.32 6.67 9.39
N THR A 85 -2.90 5.61 10.06
CA THR A 85 -1.76 4.79 9.62
C THR A 85 -2.15 3.35 9.34
N VAL A 86 -1.51 2.79 8.32
CA VAL A 86 -1.56 1.36 7.99
C VAL A 86 -0.13 0.87 7.86
N ILE A 87 0.19 -0.24 8.51
CA ILE A 87 1.55 -0.74 8.63
C ILE A 87 1.61 -2.17 8.12
N ILE A 88 2.69 -2.51 7.43
CA ILE A 88 3.10 -3.91 7.21
C ILE A 88 4.46 -4.16 7.83
N THR A 89 4.63 -5.35 8.41
CA THR A 89 5.91 -5.84 8.87
C THR A 89 6.23 -7.15 8.16
N GLY A 90 7.24 -7.12 7.30
CA GLY A 90 7.79 -8.32 6.67
C GLY A 90 8.79 -8.99 7.61
N GLN A 91 8.61 -10.28 7.87
CA GLN A 91 9.48 -11.07 8.74
C GLN A 91 10.44 -11.92 7.92
N ASN A 92 11.68 -12.06 8.40
CA ASN A 92 12.71 -12.91 7.80
C ASN A 92 12.86 -12.65 6.28
N LEU A 93 13.00 -11.38 5.90
CA LEU A 93 13.06 -10.99 4.50
C LEU A 93 14.30 -11.57 3.83
N GLN A 94 14.11 -12.16 2.65
CA GLN A 94 15.17 -12.77 1.85
C GLN A 94 15.40 -11.94 0.59
N PRO A 95 16.54 -12.10 -0.11
CA PRO A 95 16.82 -11.37 -1.34
C PRO A 95 15.71 -11.45 -2.39
N GLU A 96 14.93 -12.54 -2.41
CA GLU A 96 13.79 -12.72 -3.32
C GLU A 96 12.62 -11.77 -3.01
N ASP A 97 12.54 -11.22 -1.80
CA ASP A 97 11.54 -10.23 -1.38
C ASP A 97 11.96 -8.79 -1.67
N LYS A 98 13.08 -8.60 -2.38
CA LYS A 98 13.51 -7.30 -2.88
C LYS A 98 12.55 -6.86 -4.00
N VAL A 99 11.60 -6.02 -3.61
CA VAL A 99 10.51 -5.51 -4.44
C VAL A 99 10.11 -4.14 -3.94
N VAL A 100 9.43 -3.39 -4.81
CA VAL A 100 8.83 -2.12 -4.43
C VAL A 100 7.52 -2.38 -3.71
N TYR A 101 7.33 -1.79 -2.54
CA TYR A 101 6.10 -1.88 -1.75
C TYR A 101 5.29 -0.60 -1.89
N TYR A 102 3.99 -0.74 -2.16
CA TYR A 102 3.09 0.38 -2.36
C TYR A 102 1.89 0.29 -1.42
N CYS A 103 1.62 1.40 -0.75
CA CYS A 103 0.35 1.67 -0.13
C CYS A 103 -0.60 2.27 -1.19
N ALA A 104 -1.84 1.77 -1.24
CA ALA A 104 -2.85 2.25 -2.17
C ALA A 104 -4.21 2.37 -1.47
N ARG A 105 -4.95 3.44 -1.79
CA ARG A 105 -6.34 3.57 -1.37
C ARG A 105 -7.23 2.70 -2.26
N GLU A 106 -8.18 2.01 -1.65
CA GLU A 106 -9.26 1.39 -2.41
C GLU A 106 -10.18 2.47 -3.00
N VAL A 107 -10.62 2.26 -4.24
CA VAL A 107 -11.53 3.18 -4.92
C VAL A 107 -12.86 2.47 -5.02
N SER A 108 -13.81 2.89 -4.19
CA SER A 108 -15.14 2.30 -4.09
C SER A 108 -15.85 2.31 -5.43
N VAL A 109 -15.84 1.17 -6.13
CA VAL A 109 -16.79 0.92 -7.21
C VAL A 109 -17.72 -0.16 -6.72
N SER A 110 -18.99 0.21 -6.60
CA SER A 110 -20.10 -0.66 -6.21
C SER A 110 -20.24 -1.83 -7.18
N HIS A 111 -19.44 -2.89 -7.00
CA HIS A 111 -19.74 -4.31 -7.21
C HIS A 111 -18.47 -5.16 -6.97
N PHE A 112 -18.60 -6.11 -6.04
CA PHE A 112 -17.61 -7.04 -5.51
C PHE A 112 -16.97 -7.96 -6.58
N ARG A 113 -15.98 -7.45 -7.32
CA ARG A 113 -15.01 -8.32 -8.01
C ARG A 113 -13.60 -7.82 -7.73
N MET A 114 -12.84 -8.61 -6.98
CA MET A 114 -11.46 -8.34 -6.59
C MET A 114 -10.55 -8.01 -7.79
N SER A 115 -10.89 -8.51 -8.99
CA SER A 115 -10.21 -8.18 -10.24
C SER A 115 -10.34 -6.71 -10.66
N TYR A 116 -11.48 -6.06 -10.44
CA TYR A 116 -11.68 -4.64 -10.77
C TYR A 116 -10.94 -3.74 -9.79
N VAL A 117 -11.01 -4.06 -8.49
CA VAL A 117 -10.25 -3.37 -7.43
C VAL A 117 -8.76 -3.45 -7.74
N TYR A 118 -8.27 -4.63 -8.12
CA TYR A 118 -6.89 -4.82 -8.55
C TYR A 118 -6.51 -3.95 -9.76
N ASN A 119 -7.36 -3.87 -10.79
CA ASN A 119 -7.10 -3.03 -11.96
C ASN A 119 -7.06 -1.53 -11.62
N LEU A 120 -7.96 -1.06 -10.75
CA LEU A 120 -7.99 0.35 -10.32
C LEU A 120 -6.77 0.71 -9.48
N ILE A 121 -6.41 -0.16 -8.54
CA ILE A 121 -5.19 -0.04 -7.75
C ILE A 121 -3.96 -0.01 -8.65
N SER A 122 -3.89 -0.92 -9.62
CA SER A 122 -2.81 -0.96 -10.61
C SER A 122 -2.74 0.35 -11.40
N PHE A 123 -3.88 0.89 -11.84
CA PHE A 123 -3.92 2.18 -12.51
C PHE A 123 -3.43 3.34 -11.61
N GLN A 124 -3.82 3.36 -10.33
CA GLN A 124 -3.35 4.37 -9.38
C GLN A 124 -1.83 4.28 -9.16
N VAL A 125 -1.30 3.08 -8.92
CA VAL A 125 0.15 2.87 -8.72
C VAL A 125 0.93 3.26 -9.97
N ASN A 126 0.50 2.81 -11.16
CA ASN A 126 1.15 3.18 -12.43
C ASN A 126 1.08 4.68 -12.72
N LYS A 127 0.05 5.38 -12.21
CA LYS A 127 -0.02 6.84 -12.28
C LYS A 127 1.03 7.44 -11.33
N VAL A 128 1.11 6.98 -10.09
CA VAL A 128 2.12 7.43 -9.10
C VAL A 128 3.55 7.22 -9.62
N GLU A 129 3.88 6.07 -10.17
CA GLU A 129 5.20 5.80 -10.77
C GLU A 129 5.54 6.78 -11.91
N ARG A 130 4.55 7.22 -12.69
CA ARG A 130 4.77 8.17 -13.79
C ARG A 130 5.02 9.60 -13.34
N PHE A 131 4.75 9.95 -12.08
CA PHE A 131 4.87 11.33 -11.58
C PHE A 131 6.14 11.63 -10.77
N HIS A 132 6.98 10.66 -10.39
CA HIS A 132 8.20 10.93 -9.62
C HIS A 132 9.46 10.18 -10.11
N HIS A 133 10.54 10.94 -10.33
CA HIS A 133 11.93 10.50 -10.57
C HIS A 133 12.61 9.87 -9.32
N TYR A 134 11.85 9.40 -8.34
CA TYR A 134 12.35 8.79 -7.09
C TYR A 134 11.68 7.43 -6.90
N ILE A 135 12.38 6.36 -7.26
CA ILE A 135 12.04 5.00 -6.82
C ILE A 135 13.30 4.46 -6.14
N PRO A 136 13.22 4.15 -4.83
CA PRO A 136 13.47 2.75 -4.47
C PRO A 136 12.75 2.31 -3.20
N VAL A 137 11.64 1.60 -3.27
CA VAL A 137 11.05 1.00 -2.05
C VAL A 137 11.69 -0.39 -1.85
N VAL A 138 12.47 -0.50 -0.77
CA VAL A 138 13.24 -1.65 -0.24
C VAL A 138 14.44 -2.15 -1.07
N THR A 139 15.65 -1.78 -0.64
CA THR A 139 16.91 -2.43 -1.05
C THR A 139 17.36 -3.39 0.05
N ILE A 140 17.15 -4.69 -0.13
CA ILE A 140 17.81 -5.70 0.72
C ILE A 140 19.31 -5.68 0.34
N LEU A 141 20.16 -5.49 1.35
CA LEU A 141 21.62 -5.43 1.22
C LEU A 141 22.23 -6.81 0.96
#